data_AF-A0A511D0F6-F1
#
_entry.id   AF-A0A511D0F6-F1
#
_cell.length_a   1.000
_cell.length_b   1.000
_cell.length_c   1.000
_cell.angle_alpha   90.00
_cell.angle_beta   90.00
_cell.angle_gamma   90.00
#
_symmetry.space_group_name_H-M   'P 1'
#
loop_
_entity.id
_entity.type
_entity.pdbx_description
1 polymer ?
#
loop_
_entity_poly.entity_id
_entity_poly.type
_entity_poly.pdbx_seq_one_letter_code
_entity_poly.pdbx_strand_id
1 'polypeptide(L)'
;MSAAREYKDIIAGITAAAEALRERDRECVAALARRLVELDAAMLRAEERAALSRLGVELHWEAALKALWAESWMTLRPLPAPDGGAAPGPAALDALDAAVAQRFEDLLGAVRRRGFRLPRRG
;
A
#
# COMPACT_ATOMS: atom_id res chain seq x y z
N MET A 1 27.99 -29.59 -55.16
CA MET A 1 27.17 -29.86 -53.95
C MET A 1 25.80 -30.33 -54.42
N SER A 2 25.16 -31.31 -53.77
CA SER A 2 23.84 -31.82 -54.20
C SER A 2 22.71 -31.05 -53.52
N ALA A 3 21.64 -30.72 -54.26
CA ALA A 3 20.45 -30.02 -53.76
C ALA A 3 19.82 -30.71 -52.53
N ALA A 4 19.93 -32.04 -52.43
CA ALA A 4 19.43 -32.77 -51.27
C ALA A 4 20.21 -32.50 -49.97
N ARG A 5 21.49 -32.14 -50.07
CA ARG A 5 22.32 -31.79 -48.90
C ARG A 5 22.01 -30.37 -48.43
N GLU A 6 21.91 -29.44 -49.38
CA GLU A 6 21.55 -28.05 -49.13
C GLU A 6 20.16 -27.93 -48.48
N TYR A 7 19.17 -28.69 -48.97
CA TYR A 7 17.84 -28.77 -48.34
C TYR A 7 17.92 -29.23 -46.88
N LYS A 8 18.69 -30.28 -46.59
CA LYS A 8 18.85 -30.81 -45.23
C LYS A 8 19.49 -29.79 -44.30
N ASP A 9 20.52 -29.10 -44.77
CA ASP A 9 21.24 -28.09 -43.99
C ASP A 9 20.32 -26.90 -43.64
N ILE A 10 19.49 -26.44 -44.58
CA ILE A 10 18.50 -25.38 -44.35
C ILE A 10 17.45 -25.82 -43.31
N ILE A 11 16.86 -27.01 -43.47
CA ILE A 11 15.84 -27.51 -42.54
C ILE A 11 16.42 -27.73 -41.14
N ALA A 12 17.66 -28.22 -41.04
CA ALA A 12 18.35 -28.35 -39.76
C ALA A 12 18.53 -26.99 -39.08
N GLY A 13 18.94 -25.96 -39.84
CA GLY A 13 19.06 -24.59 -39.32
C GLY A 13 17.75 -24.01 -38.79
N ILE A 14 16.65 -24.19 -39.54
CA ILE A 14 15.32 -23.74 -39.12
C ILE A 14 14.87 -24.46 -37.85
N THR A 15 15.08 -25.77 -37.78
CA THR A 15 14.69 -26.59 -36.62
C THR A 15 15.45 -26.17 -35.37
N ALA A 16 16.78 -25.99 -35.50
CA ALA A 16 17.63 -25.54 -34.40
C ALA A 16 17.22 -24.13 -33.90
N ALA A 17 16.91 -23.21 -34.81
CA ALA A 17 16.44 -21.88 -34.44
C ALA A 17 15.08 -21.93 -33.70
N ALA A 18 14.16 -22.78 -34.15
CA ALA A 18 12.86 -22.96 -33.51
C ALA A 18 13.00 -23.57 -32.10
N GLU A 19 13.91 -24.52 -31.91
CA GLU A 19 14.21 -25.10 -30.60
C GLU A 19 14.84 -24.07 -29.65
N ALA A 20 15.80 -23.28 -30.13
CA ALA A 20 16.43 -22.22 -29.36
C ALA A 20 15.40 -21.15 -28.91
N LEU A 21 14.47 -20.78 -29.80
CA LEU A 21 13.40 -19.85 -29.46
C LEU A 21 12.48 -20.41 -28.37
N ARG A 22 12.07 -21.69 -28.51
CA ARG A 22 11.21 -22.34 -27.50
C ARG A 22 11.87 -22.41 -26.13
N GLU A 23 13.18 -22.66 -26.06
CA GLU A 23 13.89 -22.69 -24.78
C GLU A 23 13.92 -21.31 -24.14
N ARG A 24 14.24 -20.27 -24.92
CA ARG A 24 14.23 -18.89 -24.44
C ARG A 24 12.84 -18.43 -24.00
N ASP A 25 11.79 -18.86 -24.69
CA ASP A 25 10.41 -18.58 -24.28
C ASP A 25 10.07 -19.26 -22.95
N ARG A 26 10.50 -20.50 -22.71
CA ARG A 26 10.30 -21.18 -21.41
C ARG A 26 11.01 -20.42 -20.28
N GLU A 27 12.24 -19.99 -20.51
CA GLU A 27 12.99 -19.18 -19.54
C GLU A 27 12.27 -17.86 -19.23
N CYS A 28 11.79 -17.18 -20.27
CA CYS A 28 11.04 -15.93 -20.16
C CYS A 28 9.74 -16.12 -19.36
N VAL A 29 8.95 -17.14 -19.70
CA VAL A 29 7.70 -17.48 -18.99
C VAL A 29 7.99 -17.80 -17.53
N ALA A 30 9.03 -18.58 -17.24
CA ALA A 30 9.40 -18.89 -15.86
C ALA A 30 9.82 -17.63 -15.08
N ALA A 31 10.55 -16.70 -15.71
CA ALA A 31 10.91 -15.43 -15.09
C ALA A 31 9.69 -14.53 -14.84
N LEU A 32 8.78 -14.44 -15.80
CA LEU A 32 7.55 -13.68 -15.67
C LEU A 32 6.63 -14.26 -14.58
N ALA A 33 6.51 -15.59 -14.50
CA ALA A 33 5.73 -16.25 -13.46
C ALA A 33 6.26 -15.93 -12.05
N ARG A 34 7.59 -15.95 -11.86
CA ARG A 34 8.20 -15.52 -10.59
C ARG A 34 7.89 -14.06 -10.28
N ARG A 35 8.01 -13.19 -11.27
CA ARG A 35 7.74 -11.76 -11.10
C ARG A 35 6.28 -11.48 -10.75
N LEU A 36 5.34 -12.26 -11.29
CA LEU A 36 3.93 -12.15 -10.99
C LEU A 36 3.64 -12.52 -9.52
N VAL A 37 4.25 -13.60 -9.02
CA VAL A 37 4.14 -13.98 -7.60
C VAL A 37 4.70 -12.90 -6.67
N GLU A 38 5.85 -12.31 -7.01
CA GLU A 38 6.43 -11.21 -6.24
C GLU A 38 5.50 -9.97 -6.21
N LEU A 39 4.90 -9.65 -7.35
CA LEU A 39 3.98 -8.51 -7.48
C LEU A 39 2.70 -8.74 -6.68
N ASP A 40 2.12 -9.93 -6.77
CA ASP A 40 0.91 -10.31 -6.04
C ASP A 40 1.13 -10.21 -4.52
N ALA A 41 2.26 -10.73 -4.03
CA ALA A 41 2.64 -10.60 -2.63
C ALA A 41 2.86 -9.14 -2.21
N ALA A 42 3.39 -8.28 -3.10
CA ALA A 42 3.55 -6.86 -2.83
C ALA A 42 2.21 -6.11 -2.77
N MET A 43 1.27 -6.47 -3.65
CA MET A 43 -0.08 -5.93 -3.64
C MET A 43 -0.82 -6.31 -2.34
N LEU A 44 -0.78 -7.58 -1.95
CA LEU A 44 -1.42 -8.04 -0.71
C LEU A 44 -0.90 -7.27 0.52
N ARG A 45 0.42 -7.11 0.64
CA ARG A 45 1.02 -6.33 1.75
C ARG A 45 0.59 -4.87 1.73
N ALA A 46 0.40 -4.27 0.55
CA ALA A 46 -0.05 -2.89 0.43
C ALA A 46 -1.53 -2.76 0.84
N GLU A 47 -2.38 -3.71 0.46
CA GLU A 47 -3.79 -3.75 0.85
C GLU A 47 -3.97 -3.95 2.36
N GLU A 48 -3.24 -4.91 2.94
CA GLU A 48 -3.24 -5.15 4.39
C GLU A 48 -2.83 -3.89 5.16
N ARG A 49 -1.75 -3.23 4.73
CA ARG A 49 -1.30 -1.96 5.34
C ARG A 49 -2.37 -0.88 5.22
N ALA A 50 -2.96 -0.70 4.05
CA ALA A 50 -4.01 0.31 3.85
C ALA A 50 -5.24 0.04 4.74
N ALA A 51 -5.62 -1.23 4.91
CA ALA A 51 -6.71 -1.61 5.81
C ALA A 51 -6.38 -1.30 7.28
N LEU A 52 -5.16 -1.63 7.73
CA LEU A 52 -4.71 -1.36 9.09
C LEU A 52 -4.61 0.14 9.39
N SER A 53 -4.07 0.95 8.47
CA SER A 53 -3.99 2.41 8.65
C SER A 53 -5.38 3.04 8.72
N ARG A 54 -6.35 2.60 7.89
CA ARG A 54 -7.74 3.06 7.98
C ARG A 54 -8.37 2.72 9.33
N LEU A 55 -8.21 1.48 9.79
CA LEU A 55 -8.70 1.05 11.10
C LEU A 55 -8.06 1.88 12.23
N GLY A 56 -6.77 2.15 12.16
CA GLY A 56 -6.06 2.99 13.13
C GLY A 56 -6.66 4.39 13.22
N VAL A 57 -6.94 5.03 12.09
CA VAL A 57 -7.59 6.36 12.04
C VAL A 57 -8.99 6.32 12.65
N GLU A 58 -9.79 5.30 12.34
CA GLU A 58 -11.13 5.13 12.92
C GLU A 58 -11.08 4.95 14.45
N LEU A 59 -10.18 4.10 14.95
CA LEU A 59 -10.00 3.90 16.39
C LEU A 59 -9.53 5.17 17.11
N HIS A 60 -8.61 5.93 16.49
CA HIS A 60 -8.15 7.22 17.02
C HIS A 60 -9.29 8.24 17.04
N TRP A 61 -10.13 8.27 16.02
CA TRP A 61 -11.30 9.12 15.98
C TRP A 61 -12.30 8.78 17.10
N GLU A 62 -12.65 7.51 17.28
CA GLU A 62 -13.52 7.07 18.37
C GLU A 62 -12.96 7.41 19.75
N ALA A 63 -11.66 7.21 19.96
CA ALA A 63 -11.00 7.54 21.21
C ALA A 63 -11.04 9.05 21.50
N ALA A 64 -10.85 9.88 20.46
CA ALA A 64 -11.01 11.33 20.58
C ALA A 64 -12.44 11.74 20.93
N LEU A 65 -13.45 11.14 20.30
CA LEU A 65 -14.87 11.37 20.64
C LEU A 65 -15.17 11.01 22.10
N LYS A 66 -14.68 9.86 22.57
CA LYS A 66 -14.82 9.43 23.98
C LYS A 66 -14.15 10.40 24.93
N ALA A 67 -12.96 10.90 24.59
CA ALA A 67 -12.25 11.89 25.42
C ALA A 67 -12.98 13.25 25.46
N LEU A 68 -13.64 13.63 24.36
CA LEU A 68 -14.44 14.84 24.23
C LEU A 68 -15.87 14.70 24.78
N TRP A 69 -16.25 13.54 25.32
CA TRP A 69 -17.60 13.31 25.86
C TRP A 69 -17.98 14.27 27.01
N ALA A 70 -16.99 14.78 27.74
CA ALA A 70 -17.20 15.85 28.74
C ALA A 70 -17.54 17.22 28.12
N GLU A 71 -17.32 17.40 26.81
CA GLU A 71 -17.65 18.58 26.03
C GLU A 71 -18.92 18.36 25.18
N SER A 72 -19.96 17.75 25.77
CA SER A 72 -21.24 17.38 25.13
C SER A 72 -22.03 18.54 24.49
N TRP A 73 -21.52 19.76 24.57
CA TRP A 73 -22.05 20.97 23.94
C TRP A 73 -21.42 21.26 22.56
N MET A 74 -20.38 20.53 22.14
CA MET A 74 -19.77 20.67 20.81
C MET A 74 -20.41 19.72 19.79
N THR A 75 -20.85 20.26 18.66
CA THR A 75 -21.28 19.46 17.49
C THR A 75 -20.05 18.84 16.84
N LEU A 76 -19.85 17.54 17.05
CA LEU A 76 -18.75 16.78 16.43
C LEU A 76 -19.11 16.49 14.97
N ARG A 77 -18.28 16.97 14.04
CA ARG A 77 -18.45 16.66 12.60
C ARG A 77 -17.96 15.23 12.33
N PRO A 78 -18.51 14.54 11.32
CA PRO A 78 -18.01 13.24 10.89
C PRO A 78 -16.53 13.32 10.48
N LEU A 79 -15.85 12.17 10.54
CA LEU A 79 -14.45 12.01 10.13
C LEU A 79 -14.26 12.65 8.75
N PRO A 80 -13.33 13.61 8.58
CA PRO A 80 -13.07 14.21 7.29
C PRO A 80 -12.60 13.15 6.28
N ALA A 81 -13.10 13.25 5.05
CA ALA A 81 -12.67 12.37 3.97
C ALA A 81 -11.17 12.54 3.71
N PRO A 82 -10.45 11.45 3.37
CA PRO A 82 -9.05 11.54 2.99
C PRO A 82 -8.88 12.43 1.75
N ASP A 83 -7.82 13.23 1.73
CA ASP A 83 -7.48 14.07 0.58
C ASP A 83 -6.94 13.18 -0.55
N GLY A 84 -7.66 13.11 -1.67
CA GLY A 84 -7.33 12.25 -2.81
C GLY A 84 -6.19 12.77 -3.68
N GLY A 85 -5.71 14.00 -3.46
CA GLY A 85 -4.69 14.64 -4.30
C GLY A 85 -3.24 14.25 -3.97
N ALA A 86 -2.99 13.70 -2.78
CA ALA A 86 -1.65 13.31 -2.36
C ALA A 86 -1.49 11.79 -2.50
N ALA A 87 -0.81 11.33 -3.54
CA ALA A 87 -0.24 9.99 -3.59
C ALA A 87 1.18 10.07 -3.00
N PRO A 88 1.38 9.75 -1.71
CA PRO A 88 2.72 9.76 -1.13
C PRO A 88 3.52 8.63 -1.81
N GLY A 89 4.79 8.87 -2.09
CA GLY A 89 5.69 7.80 -2.54
C GLY A 89 5.77 6.68 -1.48
N PRO A 90 6.17 5.46 -1.84
CA PRO A 90 6.22 4.32 -0.92
C PRO A 90 7.04 4.59 0.35
N ALA A 91 8.12 5.37 0.24
CA ALA A 91 8.98 5.77 1.36
C ALA A 91 8.32 6.76 2.33
N ALA A 92 7.18 7.36 1.98
CA ALA A 92 6.47 8.31 2.82
C ALA A 92 5.40 7.64 3.71
N LEU A 93 5.07 6.36 3.49
CA LEU A 93 3.99 5.69 4.23
C LEU A 93 4.30 5.54 5.73
N ASP A 94 5.50 5.06 6.08
CA ASP A 94 5.89 4.92 7.50
C ASP A 94 5.94 6.28 8.21
N ALA A 95 6.38 7.33 7.50
CA ALA A 95 6.40 8.70 8.01
C ALA A 95 4.98 9.25 8.23
N LEU A 96 4.03 8.88 7.37
CA LEU A 96 2.62 9.25 7.51
C LEU A 96 1.95 8.50 8.67
N ASP A 97 2.19 7.20 8.84
CA ASP A 97 1.68 6.45 9.99
C ASP A 97 2.22 7.03 11.31
N ALA A 98 3.52 7.36 11.37
CA ALA A 98 4.12 8.03 12.52
C ALA A 98 3.50 9.42 12.77
N ALA A 99 3.20 10.17 11.69
CA ALA A 99 2.52 11.45 11.79
C ALA A 99 1.09 11.30 12.34
N VAL A 100 0.33 10.30 11.92
CA VAL A 100 -1.01 10.00 12.46
C VAL A 100 -0.94 9.74 13.97
N ALA A 101 -0.02 8.88 14.41
CA ALA A 101 0.17 8.60 15.84
C ALA A 101 0.54 9.86 16.64
N GLN A 102 1.46 10.67 16.13
CA GLN A 102 1.85 11.92 16.78
C GLN A 102 0.68 12.91 16.88
N ARG A 103 -0.11 13.07 15.81
CA ARG A 103 -1.29 13.95 15.80
C ARG A 103 -2.37 13.49 16.77
N PHE A 104 -2.52 12.19 16.94
CA PHE A 104 -3.43 11.66 17.95
C PHE A 104 -2.98 12.00 19.37
N GLU A 105 -1.68 11.85 19.68
CA GLU A 105 -1.16 12.26 20.99
C GLU A 105 -1.28 13.77 21.23
N ASP A 106 -1.04 14.59 20.20
CA ASP A 106 -1.26 16.04 20.26
C ASP A 106 -2.72 16.36 20.64
N LEU A 107 -3.68 15.65 20.02
CA LEU A 107 -5.11 15.80 20.27
C LEU A 107 -5.48 15.39 21.70
N LEU A 108 -5.05 14.22 22.16
CA LEU A 108 -5.27 13.79 23.54
C LEU A 108 -4.64 14.78 24.54
N GLY A 109 -3.43 15.26 24.24
CA GLY A 109 -2.77 16.30 25.02
C GLY A 109 -3.57 17.60 25.08
N ALA A 110 -4.18 18.02 23.97
CA ALA A 110 -5.03 19.20 23.91
C ALA A 110 -6.31 19.04 24.74
N VAL A 111 -6.96 17.88 24.67
CA VAL A 111 -8.15 17.55 25.48
C VAL A 111 -7.79 17.57 26.97
N ARG A 112 -6.71 16.89 27.38
CA ARG A 112 -6.23 16.89 28.78
C ARG A 112 -5.94 18.31 29.29
N ARG A 113 -5.30 19.15 28.48
CA ARG A 113 -5.00 20.55 28.84
C ARG A 113 -6.25 21.42 28.97
N ARG A 114 -7.28 21.20 28.14
CA ARG A 114 -8.56 21.93 28.23
C ARG A 114 -9.41 21.49 29.40
N GLY A 115 -9.43 20.20 29.74
CA GLY A 115 -10.11 19.67 30.93
C GLY A 115 -9.59 20.24 32.26
N PHE A 116 -8.38 20.81 32.28
CA PHE A 116 -7.80 21.52 33.43
C PHE A 116 -8.02 23.04 33.45
N ARG A 117 -8.64 23.64 32.42
CA ARG A 117 -8.84 25.09 32.29
C ARG A 117 -10.30 25.54 32.36
N LEU A 118 -11.16 24.83 33.08
CA LEU A 118 -12.46 25.38 33.49
C LEU A 118 -12.32 26.03 34.87
N PRO A 119 -12.53 27.35 35.02
CA PRO A 119 -12.65 27.95 36.33
C PRO A 119 -13.95 27.42 36.97
N ARG A 120 -13.84 26.75 38.12
CA ARG A 120 -14.99 26.57 39.01
C ARG A 120 -15.41 27.95 39.49
N ARG A 121 -16.56 28.43 39.03
CA ARG A 121 -17.39 29.43 39.70
C ARG A 121 -18.85 28.97 39.50
N GLY A 122 -19.62 28.66 40.54
CA GLY A 122 -19.65 29.29 41.86
C GLY A 122 -20.73 30.35 41.80
#